data_AF-A0A963PUC1-F1
#
_entry.id   AF-A0A963PUC1-F1
#
_cell.length_a   1.000
_cell.length_b   1.000
_cell.length_c   1.000
_cell.angle_alpha   90.00
_cell.angle_beta   90.00
_cell.angle_gamma   90.00
#
_symmetry.space_group_name_H-M   'P 1'
#
loop_
_entity.id
_entity.type
_entity.pdbx_description
1 polymer ?
#
loop_
_entity_poly.entity_id
_entity_poly.type
_entity_poly.pdbx_seq_one_letter_code
_entity_poly.pdbx_strand_id
1 'polypeptide(L)'
;MSGERSLLHSVLRNSLALTVGRVLVGLARLVIAAIIVRQTGATTFAEYALLLGILAIAEWLNDFGTNEIAVREICRPGGDAAHWLRLVALGKLLQAPLAMLGLMAVLLLLQYPPHIVQAGAWAACSLVFMAGVGVYRVVFKSTLTMELEMVAEVTSVLLSLPLIAWALHQQGGLSALMACHVASRALFLLLCHLLAWRRCRFAWRGPWRQPLRELYRLAAPIGLIGFLVALYEALDLIFLSKLGQTMDLAWYSAAQRIVWPVLLLLAAIGNTMYPVLSRYWPADPARFARACQVALEAVLFVAGGTAAVT
;
A
#
# COMPACT_ATOMS: atom_id res chain seq x y z
N MET A 1 -24.19 -16.83 -19.79
CA MET A 1 -25.14 -15.90 -19.15
C MET A 1 -25.14 -15.91 -17.61
N SER A 2 -25.31 -17.04 -16.89
CA SER A 2 -25.27 -17.03 -15.40
C SER A 2 -23.86 -16.77 -14.83
N GLY A 3 -22.83 -17.33 -15.47
CA GLY A 3 -21.43 -17.11 -15.10
C GLY A 3 -20.96 -15.67 -15.30
N GLU A 4 -21.32 -15.03 -16.42
CA GLU A 4 -20.95 -13.63 -16.71
C GLU A 4 -21.60 -12.65 -15.72
N ARG A 5 -22.86 -12.88 -15.34
CA ARG A 5 -23.52 -12.07 -14.30
C ARG A 5 -22.87 -12.24 -12.93
N SER A 6 -22.48 -13.47 -12.58
CA SER A 6 -21.75 -13.75 -11.33
C SER A 6 -20.38 -13.07 -11.30
N LEU A 7 -19.64 -13.11 -12.41
CA LEU A 7 -18.35 -12.43 -12.54
C LEU A 7 -18.49 -10.91 -12.45
N LEU A 8 -19.44 -10.31 -13.17
CA LEU A 8 -19.71 -8.87 -13.10
C LEU A 8 -20.06 -8.44 -11.67
N HIS A 9 -20.89 -9.21 -10.97
CA HIS A 9 -21.23 -8.93 -9.58
C HIS A 9 -20.00 -8.99 -8.66
N SER A 10 -19.16 -10.01 -8.81
CA SER A 10 -17.90 -10.12 -8.05
C SER A 10 -16.96 -8.95 -8.33
N VAL A 11 -16.76 -8.57 -9.60
CA VAL A 11 -15.92 -7.43 -9.98
C VAL A 11 -16.45 -6.14 -9.38
N LEU A 12 -17.74 -5.82 -9.54
CA LEU A 12 -18.34 -4.61 -8.99
C LEU A 12 -18.22 -4.56 -7.47
N ARG A 13 -18.53 -5.66 -6.77
CA ARG A 13 -18.40 -5.74 -5.32
C ARG A 13 -16.96 -5.52 -4.84
N ASN A 14 -15.99 -6.13 -5.52
CA ASN A 14 -14.57 -5.96 -5.19
C ASN A 14 -14.10 -4.52 -5.45
N SER A 15 -14.42 -3.96 -6.62
CA SER A 15 -14.05 -2.60 -6.99
C SER A 15 -14.64 -1.57 -6.03
N LEU A 16 -15.93 -1.72 -5.66
CA LEU A 16 -16.58 -0.87 -4.68
C LEU A 16 -15.95 -1.02 -3.29
N ALA A 17 -15.73 -2.26 -2.83
CA ALA A 17 -15.11 -2.51 -1.54
C ALA A 17 -13.71 -1.89 -1.45
N LEU A 18 -12.87 -2.09 -2.47
CA LEU A 18 -11.54 -1.51 -2.55
C LEU A 18 -11.57 0.02 -2.57
N THR A 19 -12.45 0.62 -3.37
CA THR A 19 -12.55 2.09 -3.48
C THR A 19 -13.00 2.71 -2.15
N VAL A 20 -14.12 2.23 -1.60
CA VAL A 20 -14.66 2.73 -0.32
C VAL A 20 -13.69 2.45 0.82
N GLY A 21 -13.10 1.26 0.86
CA GLY A 21 -12.13 0.88 1.88
C GLY A 21 -10.87 1.75 1.84
N ARG A 22 -10.33 2.06 0.66
CA ARG A 22 -9.18 2.98 0.51
C ARG A 22 -9.49 4.37 1.03
N VAL A 23 -10.69 4.89 0.76
CA VAL A 23 -11.15 6.18 1.30
C VAL A 23 -11.25 6.10 2.83
N LEU A 24 -11.87 5.06 3.39
CA LEU A 24 -11.99 4.88 4.83
C LEU A 24 -10.63 4.77 5.54
N VAL A 25 -9.70 4.01 4.97
CA VAL A 25 -8.32 3.91 5.48
C VAL A 25 -7.61 5.26 5.41
N GLY A 26 -7.76 6.00 4.31
CA GLY A 26 -7.22 7.35 4.15
C GLY A 26 -7.74 8.32 5.21
N LEU A 27 -9.07 8.35 5.40
CA LEU A 27 -9.72 9.16 6.42
C LEU A 27 -9.27 8.77 7.84
N ALA A 28 -9.20 7.48 8.14
CA ALA A 28 -8.71 7.01 9.44
C ALA A 28 -7.25 7.42 9.68
N ARG A 29 -6.38 7.35 8.66
CA ARG A 29 -4.99 7.85 8.74
C ARG A 29 -4.91 9.37 8.93
N LEU A 30 -5.84 10.13 8.35
CA LEU A 30 -5.96 11.57 8.58
C LEU A 30 -6.39 11.87 10.02
N VAL A 31 -7.33 11.09 10.57
CA VAL A 31 -7.73 11.20 11.98
C VAL A 31 -6.57 10.83 12.91
N ILE A 32 -5.81 9.77 12.62
CA ILE A 32 -4.58 9.41 13.36
C ILE A 32 -3.60 10.59 13.35
N ALA A 33 -3.36 11.20 12.19
CA ALA A 33 -2.48 12.36 12.08
C ALA A 33 -2.97 13.53 12.95
N ALA A 34 -4.27 13.85 12.90
CA ALA A 34 -4.87 14.91 13.71
C ALA A 34 -4.76 14.63 15.22
N ILE A 35 -4.95 13.38 15.64
CA ILE A 35 -4.80 12.96 17.04
C ILE A 35 -3.36 13.15 17.51
N ILE A 36 -2.37 12.71 16.71
CA ILE A 36 -0.94 12.85 17.04
C ILE A 36 -0.59 14.34 17.17
N VAL A 37 -0.90 15.16 16.15
CA VAL A 37 -0.58 16.60 16.17
C VAL A 37 -1.20 17.30 17.37
N ARG A 38 -2.46 16.99 17.72
CA ARG A 38 -3.15 17.63 18.85
C ARG A 38 -2.60 17.25 20.21
N GLN A 39 -2.10 16.03 20.39
CA GLN A 39 -1.65 15.54 21.70
C GLN A 39 -0.15 15.72 21.93
N THR A 40 0.68 15.55 20.90
CA THR A 40 2.15 15.59 21.02
C THR A 40 2.81 16.73 20.24
N GLY A 41 2.05 17.44 19.40
CA GLY A 41 2.54 18.56 18.60
C GLY A 41 3.11 18.14 17.24
N ALA A 42 3.53 19.15 16.47
CA ALA A 42 3.97 18.99 15.09
C ALA A 42 5.29 18.20 14.95
N THR A 43 6.19 18.30 15.92
CA THR A 43 7.51 17.65 15.89
C THR A 43 7.38 16.12 15.84
N THR A 44 6.66 15.51 16.78
CA THR A 44 6.46 14.06 16.81
C THR A 44 5.68 13.57 15.58
N PHE A 45 4.74 14.38 15.08
CA PHE A 45 4.04 14.06 13.84
C PHE A 45 4.97 14.05 12.62
N ALA A 46 5.89 15.00 12.52
CA ALA A 46 6.89 15.04 11.45
C ALA A 46 7.79 13.81 11.48
N GLU A 47 8.28 13.42 12.65
CA GLU A 47 9.10 12.21 12.83
C GLU A 47 8.32 10.93 12.52
N TYR A 48 7.04 10.88 12.92
CA TYR A 48 6.12 9.79 12.58
C TYR A 48 5.90 9.67 11.07
N ALA A 49 5.65 10.79 10.40
CA ALA A 49 5.45 10.83 8.95
C ALA A 49 6.74 10.45 8.19
N LEU A 50 7.90 10.91 8.65
CA LEU A 50 9.20 10.52 8.12
C LEU A 50 9.42 9.01 8.21
N LEU A 51 9.20 8.42 9.38
CA LEU A 51 9.35 6.98 9.56
C LEU A 51 8.40 6.20 8.66
N LEU A 52 7.15 6.63 8.52
CA LEU A 52 6.21 5.99 7.60
C LEU A 52 6.65 6.12 6.13
N GLY A 53 7.22 7.26 5.74
CA GLY A 53 7.76 7.46 4.38
C GLY A 53 8.93 6.52 4.07
N ILE A 54 9.89 6.41 4.99
CA ILE A 54 11.03 5.49 4.84
C ILE A 54 10.54 4.03 4.92
N LEU A 55 9.59 3.74 5.81
CA LEU A 55 8.95 2.42 5.91
C LEU A 55 8.26 2.03 4.60
N ALA A 56 7.68 2.96 3.85
CA ALA A 56 7.04 2.67 2.56
C ALA A 56 8.03 2.12 1.52
N ILE A 57 9.28 2.63 1.49
CA ILE A 57 10.35 2.05 0.64
C ILE A 57 10.61 0.60 1.05
N ALA A 58 10.70 0.33 2.35
CA ALA A 58 10.94 -1.02 2.87
C ALA A 58 9.74 -1.96 2.65
N GLU A 59 8.51 -1.48 2.79
CA GLU A 59 7.29 -2.21 2.43
C GLU A 59 7.29 -2.57 0.94
N TRP A 60 7.76 -1.67 0.07
CA TRP A 60 7.91 -1.98 -1.35
C TRP A 60 8.93 -3.09 -1.60
N LEU A 61 10.10 -3.03 -0.93
CA LEU A 61 11.11 -4.09 -1.02
C LEU A 61 10.58 -5.43 -0.48
N ASN A 62 9.67 -5.40 0.49
CA ASN A 62 9.00 -6.57 1.03
C ASN A 62 7.99 -7.20 0.06
N ASP A 63 7.42 -6.45 -0.90
CA ASP A 63 6.58 -7.01 -1.97
C ASP A 63 7.40 -7.38 -3.22
N PHE A 64 8.21 -6.44 -3.70
CA PHE A 64 9.07 -6.52 -4.90
C PHE A 64 8.35 -7.10 -6.14
N GLY A 65 7.04 -6.85 -6.28
CA GLY A 65 6.21 -7.35 -7.39
C GLY A 65 5.93 -8.86 -7.35
N THR A 66 6.38 -9.57 -6.33
CA THR A 66 6.21 -11.04 -6.23
C THR A 66 4.74 -11.44 -6.08
N ASN A 67 3.94 -10.63 -5.38
CA ASN A 67 2.52 -10.88 -5.24
C ASN A 67 1.80 -10.80 -6.60
N GLU A 68 2.10 -9.79 -7.42
CA GLU A 68 1.47 -9.59 -8.73
C GLU A 68 1.84 -10.70 -9.73
N ILE A 69 3.10 -11.12 -9.75
CA ILE A 69 3.54 -12.24 -10.59
C ILE A 69 2.85 -13.53 -10.16
N ALA A 70 2.78 -13.81 -8.85
CA ALA A 70 2.11 -15.01 -8.39
C ALA A 70 0.63 -15.02 -8.77
N VAL A 71 -0.11 -13.92 -8.58
CA VAL A 71 -1.51 -13.82 -9.02
C VAL A 71 -1.63 -14.09 -10.53
N ARG A 72 -0.75 -13.50 -11.33
CA ARG A 72 -0.74 -13.71 -12.79
C ARG A 72 -0.53 -15.17 -13.17
N GLU A 73 0.44 -15.85 -12.57
CA GLU A 73 0.76 -17.25 -12.90
C GLU A 73 -0.29 -18.23 -12.37
N ILE A 74 -0.93 -17.92 -11.24
CA ILE A 74 -2.04 -18.72 -10.69
C ILE A 74 -3.27 -18.66 -11.60
N CYS A 75 -3.59 -17.48 -12.15
CA CYS A 75 -4.77 -17.30 -13.00
C CYS A 75 -4.57 -17.76 -14.45
N ARG A 76 -3.36 -18.14 -14.87
CA ARG A 76 -3.10 -18.68 -16.21
C ARG A 76 -3.68 -20.10 -16.37
N PRO A 77 -4.05 -20.51 -17.60
CA PRO A 77 -4.44 -21.89 -17.86
C PRO A 77 -3.33 -22.86 -17.41
N GLY A 78 -3.68 -23.80 -16.52
CA GLY A 78 -2.72 -24.75 -15.93
C GLY A 78 -1.90 -24.24 -14.74
N GLY A 79 -2.22 -23.05 -14.19
CA GLY A 79 -1.53 -22.49 -13.03
C GLY A 79 -1.69 -23.34 -11.75
N ASP A 80 -0.56 -23.66 -11.09
CA ASP A 80 -0.55 -24.33 -9.79
C ASP A 80 -0.53 -23.31 -8.65
N ALA A 81 -1.70 -23.03 -8.09
CA ALA A 81 -1.88 -22.13 -6.96
C ALA A 81 -1.02 -22.50 -5.74
N ALA A 82 -0.91 -23.79 -5.42
CA ALA A 82 -0.18 -24.22 -4.24
C ALA A 82 1.33 -24.02 -4.44
N HIS A 83 1.84 -24.25 -5.65
CA HIS A 83 3.24 -23.97 -6.00
C HIS A 83 3.59 -22.50 -5.86
N TRP A 84 2.83 -21.59 -6.48
CA TRP A 84 3.12 -20.16 -6.46
C TRP A 84 2.94 -19.54 -5.08
N LEU A 85 1.96 -19.97 -4.29
CA LEU A 85 1.80 -19.53 -2.90
C LEU A 85 3.00 -19.93 -2.03
N ARG A 86 3.57 -21.13 -2.23
CA ARG A 86 4.80 -21.54 -1.54
C ARG A 86 6.00 -20.71 -1.98
N LEU A 87 6.17 -20.46 -3.28
CA LEU A 87 7.24 -19.60 -3.78
C LEU A 87 7.18 -18.20 -3.15
N VAL A 88 5.98 -17.61 -3.08
CA VAL A 88 5.79 -16.31 -2.44
C VAL A 88 6.10 -16.40 -0.95
N ALA A 89 5.54 -17.37 -0.22
CA ALA A 89 5.80 -17.53 1.21
C ALA A 89 7.30 -17.70 1.53
N LEU A 90 8.02 -18.52 0.76
CA LEU A 90 9.47 -18.68 0.87
C LEU A 90 10.22 -17.39 0.47
N GLY A 91 9.75 -16.70 -0.56
CA GLY A 91 10.28 -15.39 -0.96
C GLY A 91 10.15 -14.36 0.15
N LYS A 92 9.01 -14.33 0.86
CA LYS A 92 8.75 -13.45 2.00
C LYS A 92 9.68 -13.68 3.18
N LEU A 93 10.11 -14.93 3.42
CA LEU A 93 11.11 -15.24 4.45
C LEU A 93 12.48 -14.61 4.14
N LEU A 94 12.79 -14.36 2.86
CA LEU A 94 14.01 -13.64 2.45
C LEU A 94 13.78 -12.12 2.37
N GLN A 95 12.64 -11.70 1.82
CA GLN A 95 12.32 -10.28 1.60
C GLN A 95 12.10 -9.53 2.91
N ALA A 96 11.45 -10.13 3.91
CA ALA A 96 11.16 -9.42 5.16
C ALA A 96 12.43 -9.03 5.93
N PRO A 97 13.40 -9.94 6.18
CA PRO A 97 14.68 -9.56 6.79
C PRO A 97 15.45 -8.55 5.95
N LEU A 98 15.47 -8.70 4.62
CA LEU A 98 16.15 -7.76 3.73
C LEU A 98 15.53 -6.35 3.80
N ALA A 99 14.21 -6.25 3.84
CA ALA A 99 13.48 -5.00 3.99
C ALA A 99 13.73 -4.37 5.37
N MET A 100 13.75 -5.17 6.44
CA MET A 100 14.09 -4.71 7.78
C MET A 100 15.52 -4.16 7.84
N LEU A 101 16.49 -4.91 7.30
CA LEU A 101 17.88 -4.48 7.20
C LEU A 101 18.02 -3.22 6.35
N GLY A 102 17.29 -3.12 5.24
CA GLY A 102 17.27 -1.93 4.38
C GLY A 102 16.76 -0.70 5.12
N LEU A 103 15.64 -0.82 5.85
CA LEU A 103 15.11 0.25 6.69
C LEU A 103 16.13 0.71 7.74
N MET A 104 16.73 -0.24 8.47
CA MET A 104 17.75 0.08 9.49
C MET A 104 19.01 0.67 8.89
N ALA A 105 19.48 0.16 7.75
CA ALA A 105 20.61 0.72 7.04
C ALA A 105 20.36 2.17 6.64
N VAL A 106 19.19 2.48 6.06
CA VAL A 106 18.83 3.87 5.72
C VAL A 106 18.82 4.76 6.95
N LEU A 107 18.24 4.31 8.07
CA LEU A 107 18.19 5.13 9.28
C LEU A 107 19.58 5.41 9.89
N LEU A 108 20.46 4.40 9.89
CA LEU A 108 21.80 4.50 10.45
C LEU A 108 22.76 5.27 9.53
N LEU A 109 22.75 4.98 8.22
CA LEU A 109 23.61 5.63 7.22
C LEU A 109 23.30 7.13 7.10
N LEU A 110 22.02 7.49 7.20
CA LEU A 110 21.60 8.89 7.23
C LEU A 110 21.76 9.53 8.61
N GLN A 111 22.32 8.84 9.62
CA GLN A 111 22.60 9.40 10.94
C GLN A 111 21.37 10.04 11.61
N TYR A 112 20.22 9.37 11.58
CA TYR A 112 19.07 9.87 12.32
C TYR A 112 19.27 9.73 13.84
N PRO A 113 18.62 10.60 14.65
CA PRO A 113 18.71 10.54 16.11
C PRO A 113 18.32 9.17 16.69
N PRO A 114 18.90 8.78 17.85
CA PRO A 114 18.67 7.46 18.44
C PRO A 114 17.19 7.12 18.69
N HIS A 115 16.35 8.09 19.06
CA HIS A 115 14.93 7.84 19.30
C HIS A 115 14.16 7.50 18.01
N ILE A 116 14.54 8.09 16.87
CA ILE A 116 13.98 7.75 15.55
C ILE A 116 14.45 6.36 15.13
N VAL A 117 15.73 6.02 15.35
CA VAL A 117 16.27 4.68 15.05
C VAL A 117 15.55 3.61 15.87
N GLN A 118 15.35 3.83 17.18
CA GLN A 118 14.61 2.91 18.05
C GLN A 118 13.15 2.74 17.62
N ALA A 119 12.45 3.82 17.30
CA ALA A 119 11.09 3.75 16.77
C ALA A 119 11.06 3.07 15.40
N GLY A 120 12.07 3.30 14.56
CA GLY A 120 12.26 2.62 13.29
C GLY A 120 12.46 1.11 13.45
N ALA A 121 13.14 0.65 14.51
CA ALA A 121 13.29 -0.77 14.80
C ALA A 121 11.94 -1.42 15.12
N TRP A 122 11.07 -0.73 15.87
CA TRP A 122 9.67 -1.15 16.03
C TRP A 122 8.95 -1.19 14.67
N ALA A 123 9.06 -0.14 13.87
CA ALA A 123 8.47 -0.09 12.53
C ALA A 123 8.94 -1.25 11.64
N ALA A 124 10.21 -1.64 11.72
CA ALA A 124 10.77 -2.77 10.97
C ALA A 124 10.06 -4.09 11.29
N CYS A 125 9.69 -4.33 12.56
CA CYS A 125 8.94 -5.53 12.95
C CYS A 125 7.58 -5.64 12.23
N SER A 126 6.99 -4.51 11.83
CA SER A 126 5.74 -4.50 11.05
C SER A 126 5.89 -5.18 9.68
N LEU A 127 7.10 -5.19 9.11
CA LEU A 127 7.39 -5.77 7.79
C LEU A 127 7.21 -7.29 7.79
N VAL A 128 7.46 -7.96 8.92
CA VAL A 128 7.20 -9.41 9.06
C VAL A 128 5.70 -9.70 8.92
N PHE A 129 4.86 -8.91 9.59
CA PHE A 129 3.41 -9.06 9.48
C PHE A 129 2.91 -8.74 8.06
N MET A 130 3.43 -7.66 7.46
CA MET A 130 3.11 -7.31 6.08
C MET A 130 3.57 -8.37 5.06
N ALA A 131 4.67 -9.06 5.33
CA ALA A 131 5.13 -10.15 4.48
C ALA A 131 4.13 -11.32 4.50
N GLY A 132 3.59 -11.65 5.68
CA GLY A 132 2.50 -12.61 5.84
C GLY A 132 1.22 -12.16 5.13
N VAL A 133 0.84 -10.89 5.26
CA VAL A 133 -0.32 -10.32 4.55
C VAL A 133 -0.14 -10.48 3.04
N GLY A 134 1.07 -10.30 2.51
CA GLY A 134 1.39 -10.49 1.10
C GLY A 134 1.00 -11.89 0.57
N VAL A 135 1.21 -12.94 1.36
CA VAL A 135 0.79 -14.30 0.98
C VAL A 135 -0.73 -14.41 0.86
N TYR A 136 -1.47 -13.88 1.85
CA TYR A 136 -2.94 -13.88 1.81
C TYR A 136 -3.50 -12.96 0.72
N ARG A 137 -2.81 -11.87 0.40
CA ARG A 137 -3.16 -10.99 -0.72
C ARG A 137 -3.16 -11.75 -2.05
N VAL A 138 -2.18 -12.62 -2.30
CA VAL A 138 -2.18 -13.48 -3.50
C VAL A 138 -3.41 -14.38 -3.54
N VAL A 139 -3.81 -14.92 -2.38
CA VAL A 139 -5.01 -15.76 -2.23
C VAL A 139 -6.28 -14.96 -2.53
N PHE A 140 -6.46 -13.79 -1.92
CA PHE A 140 -7.65 -12.95 -2.14
C PHE A 140 -7.75 -12.44 -3.57
N LYS A 141 -6.63 -11.99 -4.15
CA LYS A 141 -6.59 -11.50 -5.54
C LYS A 141 -6.88 -12.60 -6.56
N SER A 142 -6.25 -13.78 -6.43
CA SER A 142 -6.46 -14.90 -7.37
C SER A 142 -7.86 -15.49 -7.31
N THR A 143 -8.57 -15.32 -6.19
CA THR A 143 -9.95 -15.81 -6.01
C THR A 143 -11.03 -14.73 -6.19
N LEU A 144 -10.64 -13.50 -6.56
CA LEU A 144 -11.56 -12.35 -6.66
C LEU A 144 -12.35 -12.10 -5.36
N THR A 145 -11.67 -12.17 -4.21
CA THR A 145 -12.23 -11.91 -2.88
C THR A 145 -11.48 -10.80 -2.13
N MET A 146 -10.98 -9.80 -2.87
CA MET A 146 -10.22 -8.67 -2.35
C MET A 146 -11.03 -7.81 -1.37
N GLU A 147 -12.36 -7.90 -1.38
CA GLU A 147 -13.19 -7.25 -0.37
C GLU A 147 -12.86 -7.74 1.05
N LEU A 148 -12.41 -9.00 1.22
CA LEU A 148 -12.05 -9.55 2.52
C LEU A 148 -10.74 -8.96 3.05
N GLU A 149 -9.75 -8.80 2.16
CA GLU A 149 -8.51 -8.11 2.49
C GLU A 149 -8.80 -6.66 2.92
N MET A 150 -9.66 -5.98 2.17
CA MET A 150 -10.02 -4.60 2.45
C MET A 150 -10.77 -4.45 3.78
N VAL A 151 -11.70 -5.36 4.09
CA VAL A 151 -12.39 -5.40 5.40
C VAL A 151 -11.38 -5.60 6.54
N ALA A 152 -10.42 -6.51 6.38
CA ALA A 152 -9.37 -6.73 7.37
C ALA A 152 -8.48 -5.50 7.57
N GLU A 153 -8.07 -4.82 6.49
CA GLU A 153 -7.27 -3.59 6.57
C GLU A 153 -8.04 -2.47 7.26
N VAL A 154 -9.27 -2.17 6.80
CA VAL A 154 -10.13 -1.12 7.41
C VAL A 154 -10.31 -1.40 8.90
N THR A 155 -10.64 -2.64 9.27
CA THR A 155 -10.86 -3.02 10.67
C THR A 155 -9.59 -2.85 11.50
N SER A 156 -8.43 -3.27 10.99
CA SER A 156 -7.16 -3.10 11.70
C SER A 156 -6.73 -1.65 11.89
N VAL A 157 -7.04 -0.77 10.93
CA VAL A 157 -6.73 0.67 11.02
C VAL A 157 -7.71 1.35 11.97
N LEU A 158 -9.00 1.05 11.90
CA LEU A 158 -9.99 1.62 12.81
C LEU A 158 -9.74 1.20 14.26
N LEU A 159 -9.35 -0.05 14.50
CA LEU A 159 -9.00 -0.52 15.84
C LEU A 159 -7.66 0.04 16.34
N SER A 160 -6.80 0.55 15.45
CA SER A 160 -5.57 1.25 15.86
C SER A 160 -5.84 2.64 16.44
N LEU A 161 -6.95 3.30 16.08
CA LEU A 161 -7.31 4.63 16.59
C LEU A 161 -7.40 4.69 18.12
N PRO A 162 -8.19 3.85 18.81
CA PRO A 162 -8.25 3.88 20.28
C PRO A 162 -6.91 3.47 20.90
N LEU A 163 -6.16 2.56 20.28
CA LEU A 163 -4.85 2.14 20.77
C LEU A 163 -3.83 3.29 20.73
N ILE A 164 -3.81 4.06 19.63
CA ILE A 164 -2.97 5.26 19.50
C ILE A 164 -3.39 6.33 20.50
N ALA A 165 -4.69 6.59 20.63
CA ALA A 165 -5.20 7.57 21.60
C ALA A 165 -4.82 7.19 23.04
N TRP A 166 -4.93 5.91 23.39
CA TRP A 166 -4.50 5.39 24.69
C TRP A 166 -2.98 5.51 24.89
N ALA A 167 -2.17 5.12 23.90
CA ALA A 167 -0.71 5.23 23.98
C ALA A 167 -0.24 6.67 24.18
N LEU A 168 -0.89 7.63 23.51
CA LEU A 168 -0.58 9.05 23.66
C LEU A 168 -1.02 9.62 25.03
N HIS A 169 -2.16 9.16 25.56
CA HIS A 169 -2.60 9.52 26.91
C HIS A 169 -1.60 9.06 27.99
N GLN A 170 -0.91 7.94 27.77
CA GLN A 170 0.17 7.45 28.61
C GLN A 170 1.50 8.20 28.40
N GLN A 171 1.49 9.34 27.71
CA GLN A 171 2.66 10.12 27.31
C GLN A 171 3.65 9.30 26.45
N GLY A 172 3.13 8.33 25.70
CA GLY A 172 3.92 7.52 24.78
C GLY A 172 4.49 8.36 23.64
N GLY A 173 5.80 8.29 23.46
CA GLY A 173 6.50 8.96 22.35
C GLY A 173 6.39 8.22 21.01
N LEU A 174 7.30 8.55 20.09
CA LEU A 174 7.34 7.98 18.74
C LEU A 174 7.39 6.44 18.70
N SER A 175 8.13 5.82 19.62
CA SER A 175 8.22 4.36 19.73
C SER A 175 6.87 3.71 20.09
N ALA A 176 6.07 4.35 20.93
CA ALA A 176 4.73 3.85 21.27
C ALA A 176 3.79 3.92 20.06
N LEU A 177 3.89 4.98 19.25
CA LEU A 177 3.15 5.10 17.99
C LEU A 177 3.54 4.00 16.99
N MET A 178 4.84 3.70 16.88
CA MET A 178 5.32 2.61 16.01
C MET A 178 4.91 1.24 16.55
N ALA A 179 4.90 1.02 17.86
CA ALA A 179 4.36 -0.21 18.46
C ALA A 179 2.86 -0.38 18.16
N CYS A 180 2.07 0.70 18.20
CA CYS A 180 0.66 0.69 17.78
C CYS A 180 0.52 0.33 16.30
N HIS A 181 1.40 0.86 15.45
CA HIS A 181 1.44 0.50 14.03
C HIS A 181 1.73 -0.99 13.82
N VAL A 182 2.72 -1.55 14.53
CA VAL A 182 3.03 -2.98 14.51
C VAL A 182 1.84 -3.81 14.96
N ALA A 183 1.17 -3.42 16.05
CA ALA A 183 -0.03 -4.10 16.54
C ALA A 183 -1.16 -4.07 15.52
N SER A 184 -1.35 -2.96 14.81
CA SER A 184 -2.31 -2.85 13.71
C SER A 184 -1.97 -3.80 12.56
N ARG A 185 -0.70 -3.90 12.14
CA ARG A 185 -0.28 -4.86 11.11
C ARG A 185 -0.41 -6.32 11.55
N ALA A 186 -0.13 -6.62 12.81
CA ALA A 186 -0.32 -7.96 13.38
C ALA A 186 -1.80 -8.35 13.38
N LEU A 187 -2.69 -7.43 13.78
CA LEU A 187 -4.13 -7.61 13.72
C LEU A 187 -4.62 -7.78 12.27
N PHE A 188 -4.07 -7.00 11.33
CA PHE A 188 -4.38 -7.13 9.90
C PHE A 188 -4.04 -8.54 9.39
N LEU A 189 -2.85 -9.06 9.70
CA LEU A 189 -2.45 -10.43 9.37
C LEU A 189 -3.40 -11.46 9.98
N LEU A 190 -3.74 -11.30 11.26
CA LEU A 190 -4.63 -12.21 11.97
C LEU A 190 -6.02 -12.26 11.29
N LEU A 191 -6.60 -11.11 10.97
CA LEU A 191 -7.89 -11.02 10.29
C LEU A 191 -7.83 -11.65 8.89
N CYS A 192 -6.77 -11.38 8.12
CA CYS A 192 -6.54 -12.02 6.83
C CYS A 192 -6.49 -13.55 6.96
N HIS A 193 -5.76 -14.06 7.96
CA HIS A 193 -5.67 -15.49 8.22
C HIS A 193 -7.04 -16.09 8.57
N LEU A 194 -7.80 -15.48 9.48
CA LEU A 194 -9.11 -15.95 9.92
C LEU A 194 -10.14 -15.96 8.77
N LEU A 195 -10.14 -14.92 7.94
CA LEU A 195 -11.03 -14.80 6.79
C LEU A 195 -10.66 -15.77 5.66
N ALA A 196 -9.37 -15.97 5.42
CA ALA A 196 -8.89 -16.93 4.43
C ALA A 196 -9.12 -18.38 4.88
N TRP A 197 -8.95 -18.70 6.17
CA TRP A 197 -9.05 -20.07 6.71
C TRP A 197 -10.38 -20.76 6.37
N ARG A 198 -11.49 -20.00 6.39
CA ARG A 198 -12.83 -20.55 6.10
C ARG A 198 -13.06 -20.82 4.61
N ARG A 199 -12.26 -20.25 3.71
CA ARG A 199 -12.52 -20.21 2.26
C ARG A 199 -11.42 -20.91 1.45
N CYS A 200 -10.22 -20.99 1.98
CA CYS A 200 -9.03 -21.38 1.24
C CYS A 200 -8.59 -22.77 1.64
N ARG A 201 -9.08 -23.78 0.91
CA ARG A 201 -8.54 -25.15 0.92
C ARG A 201 -7.21 -25.26 0.17
N PHE A 202 -6.41 -24.17 0.13
CA PHE A 202 -5.05 -24.24 -0.44
C PHE A 202 -4.21 -25.07 0.53
N ALA A 203 -4.21 -26.38 0.28
CA ALA A 203 -3.35 -27.27 1.00
C ALA A 203 -1.91 -26.90 0.62
N TRP A 204 -1.09 -26.58 1.62
CA TRP A 204 0.35 -26.37 1.50
C TRP A 204 1.04 -27.70 1.11
N ARG A 205 0.74 -28.22 -0.08
CA ARG A 205 1.14 -29.55 -0.56
C ARG A 205 2.30 -29.43 -1.52
N GLY A 206 3.51 -29.77 -1.08
CA GLY A 206 4.68 -29.88 -1.95
C GLY A 206 5.99 -29.65 -1.22
N PRO A 207 7.13 -29.82 -1.91
CA PRO A 207 8.45 -29.63 -1.31
C PRO A 207 8.71 -28.16 -0.98
N TRP A 208 9.30 -27.92 0.19
CA TRP A 208 9.73 -26.59 0.65
C TRP A 208 11.00 -26.07 -0.05
N ARG A 209 11.69 -26.93 -0.82
CA ARG A 209 12.82 -26.51 -1.68
C ARG A 209 12.27 -26.18 -3.05
N GLN A 210 12.22 -24.90 -3.38
CA GLN A 210 11.76 -24.42 -4.68
C GLN A 210 12.71 -23.36 -5.24
N PRO A 211 12.92 -23.30 -6.57
CA PRO A 211 13.83 -22.34 -7.18
C PRO A 211 13.22 -20.93 -7.17
N LEU A 212 13.56 -20.14 -6.14
CA LEU A 212 13.13 -18.74 -6.04
C LEU A 212 13.60 -17.86 -7.23
N ARG A 213 14.62 -18.31 -7.96
CA ARG A 213 15.15 -17.64 -9.15
C ARG A 213 14.05 -17.31 -10.16
N GLU A 214 13.10 -18.21 -10.37
CA GLU A 214 12.01 -17.98 -11.32
C GLU A 214 11.10 -16.82 -10.88
N LEU A 215 10.67 -16.86 -9.62
CA LEU A 215 9.85 -15.80 -9.01
C LEU A 215 10.52 -14.43 -9.15
N TYR A 216 11.78 -14.32 -8.73
CA TYR A 216 12.49 -13.04 -8.77
C TYR A 216 12.82 -12.58 -10.18
N ARG A 217 13.14 -13.49 -11.12
CA ARG A 217 13.37 -13.13 -12.52
C ARG A 217 12.12 -12.53 -13.17
N LEU A 218 10.94 -13.10 -12.88
CA LEU A 218 9.67 -12.59 -13.39
C LEU A 218 9.25 -11.31 -12.67
N ALA A 219 9.54 -11.19 -11.38
CA ALA A 219 9.16 -10.03 -10.57
C ALA A 219 10.10 -8.83 -10.74
N ALA A 220 11.36 -9.03 -11.14
CA ALA A 220 12.39 -7.99 -11.21
C ALA A 220 11.98 -6.72 -11.98
N PRO A 221 11.33 -6.78 -13.16
CA PRO A 221 10.92 -5.57 -13.87
C PRO A 221 9.89 -4.76 -13.07
N ILE A 222 8.89 -5.42 -12.51
CA ILE A 222 7.82 -4.78 -11.72
C ILE A 222 8.39 -4.26 -10.39
N GLY A 223 9.22 -5.08 -9.74
CA GLY A 223 9.89 -4.75 -8.49
C GLY A 223 10.79 -3.53 -8.62
N LEU A 224 11.60 -3.45 -9.68
CA LEU A 224 12.51 -2.35 -9.92
C LEU A 224 11.76 -1.04 -10.23
N ILE A 225 10.76 -1.09 -11.12
CA ILE A 225 9.97 0.10 -11.46
C ILE A 225 9.31 0.67 -10.21
N GLY A 226 8.61 -0.17 -9.44
CA GLY A 226 7.95 0.33 -8.25
C GLY A 226 8.93 0.71 -7.13
N PHE A 227 10.14 0.14 -7.09
CA PHE A 227 11.17 0.56 -6.13
C PHE A 227 11.65 1.96 -6.44
N LEU A 228 11.84 2.28 -7.72
CA LEU A 228 12.17 3.64 -8.15
C LEU A 228 11.05 4.63 -7.83
N VAL A 229 9.78 4.23 -7.99
CA VAL A 229 8.62 5.06 -7.60
C VAL A 229 8.57 5.27 -6.09
N ALA A 230 8.68 4.21 -5.29
CA ALA A 230 8.67 4.31 -3.83
C ALA A 230 9.85 5.14 -3.31
N LEU A 231 11.02 5.01 -3.94
CA LEU A 231 12.18 5.85 -3.63
C LEU A 231 11.89 7.31 -3.98
N TYR A 232 11.39 7.60 -5.17
CA TYR A 232 11.02 8.94 -5.60
C TYR A 232 10.03 9.62 -4.63
N GLU A 233 8.97 8.91 -4.23
CA GLU A 233 7.97 9.44 -3.29
C GLU A 233 8.53 9.73 -1.88
N ALA A 234 9.49 8.92 -1.44
CA ALA A 234 10.10 9.08 -0.11
C ALA A 234 11.27 10.06 -0.09
N LEU A 235 11.90 10.34 -1.24
CA LEU A 235 13.04 11.26 -1.33
C LEU A 235 12.67 12.65 -0.83
N ASP A 236 11.47 13.15 -1.14
CA ASP A 236 11.03 14.47 -0.67
C ASP A 236 11.03 14.57 0.86
N LEU A 237 10.50 13.54 1.55
CA LEU A 237 10.47 13.49 3.02
C LEU A 237 11.89 13.39 3.60
N ILE A 238 12.76 12.60 2.98
CA ILE A 238 14.15 12.44 3.40
C ILE A 238 14.91 13.76 3.22
N PHE A 239 14.82 14.40 2.05
CA PHE A 239 15.45 15.69 1.80
C PHE A 239 14.95 16.76 2.75
N LEU A 240 13.65 16.85 2.97
CA LEU A 240 13.07 17.86 3.85
C LEU A 240 13.48 17.63 5.31
N SER A 241 13.64 16.37 5.74
CA SER A 241 14.15 16.06 7.08
C SER A 241 15.63 16.40 7.29
N LYS A 242 16.42 16.52 6.21
CA LYS A 242 17.86 16.79 6.26
C LYS A 242 18.23 18.23 5.93
N LEU A 243 17.48 18.87 5.04
CA LEU A 243 17.76 20.20 4.52
C LEU A 243 16.78 21.25 5.07
N GLY A 244 15.58 20.84 5.45
CA GLY A 244 14.53 21.73 5.95
C GLY A 244 14.42 21.75 7.46
N GLN A 245 13.45 22.51 7.95
CA GLN A 245 13.08 22.51 9.37
C GLN A 245 12.07 21.39 9.65
N THR A 246 12.03 20.90 10.89
CA THR A 246 11.05 19.88 11.30
C THR A 246 9.60 20.33 11.04
N MET A 247 9.35 21.63 11.13
CA MET A 247 8.03 22.20 10.85
C MET A 247 7.67 22.07 9.37
N ASP A 248 8.60 22.30 8.45
CA ASP A 248 8.37 22.14 7.01
C ASP A 248 7.95 20.71 6.69
N LEU A 249 8.61 19.74 7.33
CA LEU A 249 8.28 18.32 7.22
C LEU A 249 6.87 18.00 7.71
N ALA A 250 6.42 18.62 8.81
CA ALA A 250 5.06 18.49 9.30
C ALA A 250 4.03 19.05 8.30
N TRP A 251 4.25 20.26 7.79
CA TRP A 251 3.36 20.89 6.80
C TRP A 251 3.27 20.09 5.51
N TYR A 252 4.43 19.69 4.96
CA TYR A 252 4.48 18.87 3.76
C TYR A 252 3.75 17.54 3.95
N SER A 253 4.02 16.85 5.07
CA SER A 253 3.39 15.58 5.41
C SER A 253 1.87 15.70 5.62
N ALA A 254 1.39 16.83 6.15
CA ALA A 254 -0.03 17.10 6.30
C ALA A 254 -0.69 17.37 4.94
N ALA A 255 -0.06 18.17 4.08
CA ALA A 255 -0.54 18.48 2.73
C ALA A 255 -0.63 17.22 1.86
N GLN A 256 0.40 16.37 1.90
CA GLN A 256 0.42 15.09 1.18
C GLN A 256 -0.82 14.22 1.51
N ARG A 257 -1.23 14.14 2.78
CA ARG A 257 -2.40 13.33 3.19
C ARG A 257 -3.73 13.80 2.58
N ILE A 258 -3.80 15.05 2.13
CA ILE A 258 -4.97 15.62 1.43
C ILE A 258 -4.81 15.46 -0.09
N VAL A 259 -3.61 15.72 -0.61
CA VAL A 259 -3.33 15.70 -2.06
C VAL A 259 -3.35 14.27 -2.64
N TRP A 260 -2.78 13.28 -1.94
CA TRP A 260 -2.68 11.90 -2.43
C TRP A 260 -4.03 11.27 -2.83
N PRO A 261 -5.09 11.35 -2.01
CA PRO A 261 -6.42 10.88 -2.40
C PRO A 261 -6.96 11.55 -3.67
N VAL A 262 -6.72 12.85 -3.84
CA VAL A 262 -7.14 13.60 -5.03
C VAL A 262 -6.38 13.11 -6.27
N LEU A 263 -5.05 12.95 -6.17
CA LEU A 263 -4.23 12.41 -7.26
C LEU A 263 -4.68 11.00 -7.67
N LEU A 264 -5.10 10.17 -6.72
CA LEU A 264 -5.63 8.84 -7.01
C LEU A 264 -6.93 8.89 -7.83
N LEU A 265 -7.82 9.85 -7.54
CA LEU A 265 -9.03 10.08 -8.35
C LEU A 265 -8.66 10.54 -9.77
N LEU A 266 -7.69 11.44 -9.91
CA LEU A 266 -7.22 11.90 -11.23
C LEU A 266 -6.58 10.76 -12.04
N ALA A 267 -5.78 9.91 -11.40
CA ALA A 267 -5.18 8.74 -12.04
C ALA A 267 -6.25 7.73 -12.53
N ALA A 268 -7.37 7.59 -11.83
CA ALA A 268 -8.48 6.73 -12.24
C ALA A 268 -9.12 7.21 -13.55
N ILE A 269 -9.22 8.53 -13.77
CA ILE A 269 -9.70 9.10 -15.04
C ILE A 269 -8.76 8.67 -16.18
N GLY A 270 -7.45 8.87 -16.02
CA GLY A 270 -6.45 8.49 -17.02
C GLY A 270 -6.51 7.00 -17.37
N ASN A 271 -6.58 6.13 -16.35
CA ASN A 271 -6.68 4.68 -16.54
C ASN A 271 -7.97 4.26 -17.26
N THR A 272 -9.08 4.95 -17.00
CA THR A 272 -10.37 4.67 -17.66
C THR A 272 -10.38 5.16 -19.11
N MET A 273 -9.71 6.27 -19.39
CA MET A 273 -9.62 6.84 -20.74
C MET A 273 -8.60 6.13 -21.63
N TYR A 274 -7.59 5.47 -21.06
CA TYR A 274 -6.54 4.81 -21.83
C TYR A 274 -7.05 3.79 -22.88
N PRO A 275 -7.98 2.86 -22.57
CA PRO A 275 -8.54 1.96 -23.58
C PRO A 275 -9.35 2.68 -24.66
N VAL A 276 -10.06 3.76 -24.29
CA VAL A 276 -10.86 4.58 -25.21
C VAL A 276 -9.94 5.27 -26.22
N LEU A 277 -8.88 5.90 -25.73
CA LEU A 277 -7.85 6.56 -26.55
C LEU A 277 -7.12 5.55 -27.46
N SER A 278 -6.77 4.38 -26.92
CA SER A 278 -6.11 3.31 -27.67
C SER A 278 -6.97 2.73 -28.78
N ARG A 279 -8.30 2.73 -28.63
CA ARG A 279 -9.25 2.27 -29.66
C ARG A 279 -9.39 3.28 -30.80
N TYR A 280 -9.35 4.57 -30.51
CA TYR A 280 -9.51 5.61 -31.53
C TYR A 280 -8.23 5.89 -32.30
N TRP A 281 -7.05 5.70 -31.70
CA TRP A 281 -5.78 5.85 -32.39
C TRP A 281 -5.36 4.55 -33.11
N PRO A 282 -4.90 4.60 -34.38
CA PRO A 282 -4.79 5.76 -35.27
C PRO A 282 -6.03 5.98 -36.18
N ALA A 283 -7.08 5.18 -36.02
CA ALA A 283 -8.19 5.09 -36.98
C ALA A 283 -9.08 6.34 -37.08
N ASP A 284 -9.27 7.10 -35.99
CA ASP A 284 -10.12 8.30 -35.96
C ASP A 284 -9.49 9.40 -35.06
N PRO A 285 -8.60 10.24 -35.63
CA PRO A 285 -7.93 11.33 -34.91
C PRO A 285 -8.89 12.36 -34.30
N ALA A 286 -10.04 12.60 -34.93
CA ALA A 286 -11.01 13.59 -34.45
C ALA A 286 -11.76 13.10 -33.19
N ARG A 287 -12.09 11.80 -33.11
CA ARG A 287 -12.61 11.20 -31.87
C ARG A 287 -11.55 11.10 -30.79
N PHE A 288 -10.31 10.81 -31.15
CA PHE A 288 -9.18 10.83 -30.21
C PHE A 288 -9.03 12.22 -29.57
N ALA A 289 -8.96 13.29 -30.36
CA ALA A 289 -8.83 14.66 -29.85
C ALA A 289 -9.98 15.05 -28.91
N ARG A 290 -11.23 14.70 -29.27
CA ARG A 290 -12.39 14.93 -28.40
C ARG A 290 -12.31 14.15 -27.08
N ALA A 291 -11.88 12.89 -27.12
CA ALA A 291 -11.71 12.08 -25.92
C ALA A 291 -10.60 12.64 -25.00
N CYS A 292 -9.50 13.12 -25.57
CA CYS A 292 -8.46 13.85 -24.82
C CYS A 292 -9.01 15.10 -24.15
N GLN A 293 -9.83 15.89 -24.86
CA GLN A 293 -10.43 17.10 -24.31
C GLN A 293 -11.37 16.79 -23.14
N VAL A 294 -12.25 15.80 -23.29
CA VAL A 294 -13.14 15.35 -22.19
C VAL A 294 -12.34 14.86 -20.99
N ALA A 295 -11.24 14.12 -21.21
CA ALA A 295 -10.37 13.67 -20.13
C ALA A 295 -9.72 14.86 -19.39
N LEU A 296 -9.25 15.87 -20.14
CA LEU A 296 -8.65 17.08 -19.59
C LEU A 296 -9.67 17.92 -18.80
N GLU A 297 -10.87 18.12 -19.35
CA GLU A 297 -11.97 18.81 -18.70
C GLU A 297 -12.39 18.12 -17.39
N ALA A 298 -12.45 16.78 -17.39
CA ALA A 298 -12.72 16.01 -16.18
C ALA A 298 -11.62 16.17 -15.12
N VAL A 299 -10.35 16.17 -15.54
CA VAL A 299 -9.20 16.44 -14.64
C VAL A 299 -9.28 17.85 -14.06
N LEU A 300 -9.55 18.86 -14.89
CA LEU A 300 -9.67 20.26 -14.48
C LEU A 300 -10.86 20.45 -13.52
N PHE A 301 -11.99 19.79 -13.78
CA PHE A 301 -13.16 19.82 -12.90
C PHE A 301 -12.85 19.24 -11.52
N VAL A 302 -12.19 18.08 -11.47
CA VAL A 302 -11.83 17.41 -10.20
C VAL A 302 -10.71 18.16 -9.47
N ALA A 303 -9.74 18.74 -10.19
CA ALA A 303 -8.63 19.46 -9.59
C ALA A 303 -8.98 20.89 -9.14
N GLY A 304 -9.80 21.61 -9.93
CA GLY A 304 -10.15 23.02 -9.69
C GLY A 304 -11.46 23.24 -8.93
N GLY A 305 -12.30 22.22 -8.79
CA GLY A 305 -13.69 22.41 -8.36
C GLY A 305 -14.48 23.25 -9.37
N THR A 306 -15.75 23.54 -9.08
CA THR A 306 -16.69 24.22 -9.98
C THR A 306 -16.26 25.63 -10.45
N ALA A 307 -15.17 26.19 -9.91
CA ALA A 307 -14.65 27.50 -10.29
C ALA A 307 -13.99 27.54 -11.69
N ALA A 308 -13.73 26.40 -12.33
CA ALA A 308 -13.09 26.33 -13.65
C ALA A 308 -14.07 26.14 -14.83
N VAL A 309 -15.39 26.07 -14.59
CA VAL A 309 -16.41 25.77 -15.61
C VAL A 309 -17.41 26.93 -15.81
N THR A 310 -17.16 28.09 -15.23
CA THR A 310 -17.89 29.34 -15.51
C THR A 310 -17.03 30.25 -16.37
#